data_AF-A0A844MW07-F1
#
_entry.id   AF-A0A844MW07-F1
#
_cell.length_a   1.000
_cell.length_b   1.000
_cell.length_c   1.000
_cell.angle_alpha   90.00
_cell.angle_beta   90.00
_cell.angle_gamma   90.00
#
_symmetry.space_group_name_H-M   'P 1'
#
loop_
_entity.id
_entity.type
_entity.pdbx_description
1 polymer ?
#
loop_
_entity_poly.entity_id
_entity_poly.type
_entity_poly.pdbx_seq_one_letter_code
_entity_poly.pdbx_strand_id
1 'polypeptide(L)' 'MFIASDRYQEVALADTIPFFNINRLLPQSSESYAGILEVARELYRTFTNASGSKYANLPRGKGEGKARIML' A
#
# COMPACT_ATOMS: atom_id res chain seq x y z
N MET A 1 -4.01 0.35 -6.77
CA MET A 1 -4.22 -0.68 -5.74
C MET A 1 -5.52 -1.38 -6.06
N PHE A 2 -5.54 -2.71 -5.97
CA PHE A 2 -6.72 -3.53 -6.21
C PHE A 2 -7.18 -4.17 -4.91
N ILE A 3 -8.47 -4.04 -4.60
CA ILE A 3 -9.09 -4.55 -3.38
C ILE A 3 -10.12 -5.60 -3.81
N ALA A 4 -9.88 -6.86 -3.48
CA ALA A 4 -10.77 -7.95 -3.85
C ALA A 4 -10.56 -9.16 -2.93
N SER A 5 -11.32 -10.25 -3.12
CA SER A 5 -11.00 -11.52 -2.48
C SER A 5 -9.69 -12.10 -3.02
N ASP A 6 -9.05 -12.95 -2.22
CA ASP A 6 -7.90 -13.80 -2.58
C ASP A 6 -7.97 -14.46 -3.98
N ARG A 7 -9.17 -14.82 -4.47
CA ARG A 7 -9.39 -15.33 -5.83
C ARG A 7 -8.75 -14.49 -6.95
N TYR A 8 -8.49 -13.20 -6.73
CA TYR A 8 -7.89 -12.31 -7.73
C TYR A 8 -6.45 -11.88 -7.38
N GLN A 9 -5.86 -12.44 -6.32
CA GLN A 9 -4.55 -12.05 -5.85
C GLN A 9 -3.47 -12.32 -6.90
N GLU A 10 -3.48 -13.50 -7.52
CA GLU A 10 -2.47 -13.89 -8.51
C GLU A 10 -2.47 -12.96 -9.72
N VAL A 11 -3.67 -12.62 -10.22
CA VAL A 11 -3.85 -11.68 -11.35
C VAL A 11 -3.29 -10.29 -10.99
N ALA A 12 -3.61 -9.79 -9.80
CA ALA A 12 -3.12 -8.48 -9.36
C ALA A 12 -1.60 -8.45 -9.16
N LEU A 13 -1.01 -9.52 -8.62
CA LEU A 13 0.42 -9.62 -8.40
C LEU A 13 1.20 -9.79 -9.71
N ALA A 14 0.65 -10.49 -10.70
CA ALA A 14 1.26 -10.62 -12.04
C ALA A 14 1.48 -9.25 -12.71
N ASP A 15 0.52 -8.35 -12.57
CA ASP A 15 0.60 -6.99 -13.12
C ASP A 15 1.30 -5.98 -12.18
N THR A 16 1.93 -6.46 -11.10
CA THR A 16 2.60 -5.62 -10.08
C THR A 16 1.66 -4.54 -9.54
N ILE A 17 0.38 -4.87 -9.37
CA ILE A 17 -0.63 -4.00 -8.79
C ILE A 17 -0.66 -4.27 -7.28
N PRO A 18 -0.53 -3.24 -6.42
CA PRO A 18 -0.69 -3.41 -4.98
C PRO A 18 -2.04 -4.07 -4.68
N PHE A 19 -2.06 -5.20 -3.98
CA PHE A 19 -3.27 -6.00 -3.72
C PHE A 19 -3.63 -6.02 -2.23
N PHE A 20 -4.90 -5.78 -1.92
CA PHE A 20 -5.44 -5.92 -0.56
C PHE A 20 -6.61 -6.90 -0.56
N ASN A 21 -6.49 -7.98 0.23
CA ASN A 21 -7.58 -8.95 0.38
C ASN A 21 -8.69 -8.36 1.25
N ILE A 22 -9.89 -8.19 0.70
CA ILE A 22 -11.04 -7.67 1.43
C ILE A 22 -11.52 -8.59 2.56
N ASN A 23 -11.27 -9.89 2.44
CA ASN A 23 -11.62 -10.89 3.45
C ASN A 23 -10.53 -11.06 4.52
N ARG A 24 -9.51 -10.20 4.51
CA ARG A 24 -8.44 -10.26 5.49
C ARG A 24 -9.01 -10.03 6.89
N LEU A 25 -8.80 -11.02 7.76
CA LEU A 25 -9.11 -10.89 9.18
C LEU A 25 -8.22 -9.80 9.80
N LEU A 26 -8.87 -8.78 10.35
CA LEU A 26 -8.21 -7.74 11.13
C LEU A 26 -8.48 -7.96 12.61
N PRO A 27 -7.51 -7.63 13.49
CA PRO A 27 -7.66 -7.74 14.95
C PRO A 27 -8.88 -7.01 15.50
N GLN A 28 -9.24 -5.88 14.90
CA GLN A 28 -10.42 -5.11 15.25
C GLN A 28 -11.54 -5.28 14.23
N SER A 29 -12.79 -5.23 14.71
CA SER A 29 -13.94 -5.07 13.82
C SER A 29 -13.78 -3.80 12.99
N SER A 30 -13.85 -3.94 11.68
CA SER A 30 -13.72 -2.86 10.69
C SER A 30 -14.80 -1.78 10.83
N GLU A 31 -15.87 -2.06 11.57
CA GLU A 31 -16.96 -1.11 11.85
C GLU A 31 -16.67 -0.20 13.05
N SER A 32 -15.68 -0.55 13.88
CA SER A 32 -15.22 0.30 14.98
C SER A 32 -14.26 1.38 14.48
N TYR A 33 -14.22 2.54 15.15
CA TYR A 33 -13.24 3.59 14.82
C TYR A 33 -11.79 3.07 14.83
N ALA A 34 -11.46 2.23 15.82
CA ALA A 34 -10.15 1.59 15.90
C ALA A 34 -9.88 0.65 14.71
N GLY A 35 -10.89 -0.11 14.27
CA GLY A 35 -10.79 -0.96 13.10
C GLY A 35 -10.68 -0.18 11.79
N ILE A 36 -11.38 0.95 11.63
CA ILE A 36 -11.23 1.83 10.47
C ILE A 36 -9.78 2.35 10.38
N LEU A 37 -9.20 2.77 11.50
CA LEU A 37 -7.80 3.21 11.54
C LEU A 37 -6.82 2.06 11.22
N GLU A 38 -7.14 0.84 11.64
CA GLU A 38 -6.34 -0.34 11.33
C GLU A 38 -6.42 -0.72 9.84
N VAL A 39 -7.62 -0.72 9.24
CA VAL A 39 -7.82 -0.88 7.79
C VAL A 39 -7.01 0.17 7.02
N ALA A 40 -7.10 1.45 7.41
CA ALA A 40 -6.40 2.53 6.76
C ALA A 40 -4.88 2.37 6.81
N ARG A 41 -4.34 1.97 7.97
CA ARG A 41 -2.91 1.68 8.14
C ARG A 41 -2.45 0.55 7.24
N GLU A 42 -3.22 -0.52 7.15
CA GLU A 42 -2.89 -1.67 6.32
C GLU A 42 -2.97 -1.36 4.83
N LEU A 43 -3.99 -0.61 4.38
CA LEU A 43 -4.08 -0.12 3.00
C LEU A 43 -2.87 0.74 2.63
N TYR A 44 -2.48 1.66 3.51
CA TYR A 44 -1.31 2.51 3.31
C TYR A 44 -0.02 1.68 3.22
N ARG A 45 0.16 0.69 4.09
CA ARG A 45 1.32 -0.21 4.06
C ARG A 45 1.38 -1.02 2.77
N THR A 46 0.26 -1.59 2.33
CA THR A 46 0.18 -2.35 1.07
C THR A 46 0.55 -1.48 -0.13
N PHE A 47 0.03 -0.25 -0.18
CA PHE A 47 0.33 0.68 -1.26
C PHE A 47 1.81 1.09 -1.28
N THR A 48 2.37 1.43 -0.12
CA THR A 48 3.76 1.91 0.00
C THR A 48 4.80 0.81 -0.18
N ASN A 49 4.54 -0.43 0.25
CA ASN A 49 5.43 -1.56 -0.01
C ASN A 49 5.53 -1.88 -1.50
N ALA A 50 4.40 -1.81 -2.21
CA ALA A 50 4.37 -2.02 -3.65
C ALA A 50 5.09 -0.89 -4.41
N SER A 51 4.94 0.38 -4.00
CA SER A 51 5.69 1.49 -4.60
C SER A 51 7.19 1.40 -4.29
N GLY A 52 7.58 1.05 -3.06
CA GLY A 52 8.98 0.85 -2.67
C GLY A 52 9.73 -0.17 -3.53
N SER A 53 9.06 -1.25 -3.95
CA SER A 53 9.66 -2.24 -4.87
C SER A 53 9.95 -1.68 -6.28
N LYS A 54 9.13 -0.73 -6.77
CA LYS A 54 9.36 -0.06 -8.06
C LYS A 54 10.47 1.00 -7.99
N TYR A 55 10.71 1.60 -6.82
CA TYR A 55 11.77 2.60 -6.62
C TYR A 55 13.10 2.04 -6.07
N ALA A 56 13.15 0.78 -5.61
CA ALA A 56 14.37 0.15 -5.11
C ALA A 56 15.43 -0.13 -6.20
N ASN A 57 15.02 -0.19 -7.47
CA ASN A 57 15.90 -0.44 -8.62
C ASN A 57 16.26 0.83 -9.41
N LEU A 58 15.84 2.02 -8.96
CA LEU A 58 16.31 3.26 -9.55
C LEU A 58 17.68 3.58 -8.95
N PRO A 59 18.72 3.85 -9.77
CA PRO A 59 20.00 4.28 -9.24
C PRO A 59 19.75 5.51 -8.37
N ARG A 60 20.13 5.43 -7.08
CA ARG A 60 20.04 6.55 -6.16
C ARG A 60 20.95 7.66 -6.68
N GLY A 61 20.39 8.54 -7.50
CA GLY A 61 21.02 9.79 -7.88
C GLY A 61 21.27 10.57 -6.59
N LYS A 62 22.55 10.76 -6.23
CA LYS A 62 22.95 11.79 -5.28
C LYS A 62 22.48 13.13 -5.86
N GLY A 63 21.38 13.66 -5.32
CA GLY A 63 20.84 14.95 -5.69
C GLY A 63 20.41 15.67 -4.43
N GLU A 64 21.32 16.45 -3.86
CA GLU A 64 21.00 17.47 -2.88
C GLU A 64 19.99 18.45 -3.49
N GLY A 65 18.87 18.71 -2.82
CA GLY A 65 17.85 19.62 -3.33
C GLY A 65 16.77 19.91 -2.30
N LYS A 66 16.95 21.00 -1.55
CA LYS A 66 15.99 21.55 -0.58
C LYS A 66 14.58 21.64 -1.17
N ALA A 67 13.64 20.87 -0.66
CA ALA A 67 12.22 21.10 -0.90
C ALA A 67 11.78 22.33 -0.09
N ARG A 68 11.64 23.48 -0.75
CA ARG A 68 10.87 24.61 -0.24
C ARG A 68 9.39 24.29 -0.47
N ILE A 69 8.65 24.10 0.62
CA ILE A 69 7.19 24.14 0.62
C ILE A 69 6.82 25.63 0.62
N MET A 70 6.22 26.12 -0.46
CA MET A 70 5.47 27.37 -0.44
C MET A 70 4.02 27.03 -0.10
N LEU A 71 3.54 27.62 1.00
CA LEU A 71 2.13 27.68 1.38
C LEU A 71 1.37 28.59 0.40
#